data_AF-A0A510IWH2-F1
#
_entry.id   AF-A0A510IWH2-F1
#
_cell.length_a   1.000
_cell.length_b   1.000
_cell.length_c   1.000
_cell.angle_alpha   90.00
_cell.angle_beta   90.00
_cell.angle_gamma   90.00
#
_symmetry.space_group_name_H-M   'P 1'
#
loop_
_entity.id
_entity.type
_entity.pdbx_description
1 polymer ?
#
loop_
_entity_poly.entity_id
_entity_poly.type
_entity_poly.pdbx_seq_one_letter_code
_entity_poly.pdbx_strand_id
1 'polypeptide(L)'
;MAVKIGECFTPNKDGIILGSKEYEITPEGIKETYQHGHSFYSWAVVEQVEEVNGAVYVFVDQALALIFTAESLEQIDFKDDLLDTLKMHT
;
A
#
# COMPACT_ATOMS: atom_id res chain seq x y z
N MET A 1 8.10 -1.53 28.17
CA MET A 1 6.78 -2.07 27.77
C MET A 1 6.48 -1.55 26.38
N ALA A 2 6.24 -2.41 25.40
CA ALA A 2 5.82 -2.00 24.06
C ALA A 2 4.29 -1.90 24.04
N VAL A 3 3.77 -0.75 23.64
CA VAL A 3 2.34 -0.50 23.47
C VAL A 3 1.99 -0.81 22.02
N LYS A 4 0.95 -1.62 21.80
CA LYS A 4 0.45 -1.99 20.47
C LYS A 4 -0.49 -0.89 19.98
N ILE A 5 -0.12 -0.19 18.90
CA ILE A 5 -1.02 0.75 18.22
C ILE A 5 -1.87 -0.07 17.25
N GLY A 6 -3.20 0.05 17.38
CA GLY A 6 -4.17 -0.52 16.45
C GLY A 6 -4.33 0.36 15.21
N GLU A 7 -4.60 -0.27 14.08
CA GLU A 7 -4.88 0.24 12.72
C GLU A 7 -4.94 1.77 12.55
N CYS A 8 -4.03 2.30 11.73
CA CYS A 8 -3.96 3.72 11.38
C CYS A 8 -4.87 4.05 10.18
N PHE A 9 -5.83 4.96 10.38
CA PHE A 9 -6.63 5.59 9.33
C PHE A 9 -6.18 7.04 9.14
N THR A 10 -6.37 7.62 7.94
CA THR A 10 -6.13 9.06 7.68
C THR A 10 -7.43 9.84 7.88
N PRO A 11 -7.65 10.52 9.02
CA PRO A 11 -8.81 11.38 9.23
C PRO A 11 -8.61 12.74 8.55
N ASN A 12 -9.70 13.39 8.15
CA ASN A 12 -9.68 14.83 7.91
C ASN A 12 -9.63 15.63 9.23
N LYS A 13 -9.59 16.97 9.12
CA LYS A 13 -9.63 17.89 10.27
C LYS A 13 -10.83 17.69 11.22
N ASP A 14 -11.88 17.00 10.77
CA ASP A 14 -13.11 16.73 11.49
C ASP A 14 -13.23 15.24 11.92
N GLY A 15 -12.17 14.44 11.79
CA GLY A 15 -12.14 13.04 12.23
C GLY A 15 -12.83 12.05 11.26
N ILE A 16 -13.21 12.48 10.06
CA ILE A 16 -13.91 11.65 9.07
C ILE A 16 -12.87 10.92 8.20
N ILE A 17 -13.04 9.61 8.04
CA ILE A 17 -12.27 8.81 7.08
C ILE A 17 -12.68 9.25 5.66
N LEU A 18 -11.74 9.85 4.93
CA LEU A 18 -12.02 10.58 3.69
C LEU A 18 -12.31 9.70 2.46
N GLY A 19 -11.97 8.42 2.50
CA GLY A 19 -12.17 7.49 1.38
C GLY A 19 -11.08 6.44 1.29
N SER A 20 -11.17 5.59 0.27
CA SER A 20 -10.14 4.62 -0.10
C SER A 20 -8.91 5.33 -0.63
N LYS A 21 -7.72 4.92 -0.16
CA LYS A 21 -6.46 5.38 -0.76
C LYS A 21 -6.31 4.75 -2.13
N GLU A 22 -5.99 5.59 -3.11
CA GLU A 22 -5.69 5.16 -4.47
C GLU A 22 -4.19 5.24 -4.67
N TYR A 23 -3.64 4.24 -5.35
CA TYR A 23 -2.20 4.13 -5.61
C TYR A 23 -1.94 3.88 -7.08
N GLU A 24 -0.89 4.50 -7.58
CA GLU A 24 -0.29 4.26 -8.88
C GLU A 24 1.07 3.60 -8.68
N ILE A 25 1.32 2.54 -9.44
CA ILE A 25 2.58 1.80 -9.42
C ILE A 25 3.40 2.30 -10.59
N THR A 26 4.57 2.83 -10.29
CA THR A 26 5.46 3.50 -11.25
C THR A 26 6.83 2.82 -11.25
N PRO A 27 7.66 3.04 -12.29
CA PRO A 27 9.04 2.53 -12.29
C PRO A 27 9.86 2.99 -11.08
N GLU A 28 9.53 4.12 -10.47
CA GLU A 28 10.26 4.69 -9.34
C GLU A 28 9.74 4.23 -7.97
N GLY A 29 8.51 3.73 -7.89
CA GLY A 29 7.88 3.30 -6.65
C GLY A 29 6.35 3.31 -6.68
N ILE A 30 5.76 3.32 -5.48
CA ILE A 30 4.32 3.34 -5.23
C ILE A 30 3.91 4.76 -4.85
N LYS A 31 3.01 5.37 -5.61
CA LYS A 31 2.55 6.75 -5.43
C LYS A 31 1.09 6.78 -5.02
N GLU A 32 0.76 7.50 -3.96
CA GLU A 32 -0.64 7.78 -3.60
C GLU A 32 -1.21 8.86 -4.53
N THR A 33 -2.36 8.59 -5.14
CA THR A 33 -3.00 9.47 -6.14
C THR A 33 -4.28 10.13 -5.63
N TYR A 34 -4.75 9.75 -4.45
CA TYR A 34 -5.95 10.34 -3.85
C TYR A 34 -5.77 11.84 -3.60
N GLN A 35 -6.85 12.62 -3.78
CA GLN A 35 -6.83 14.10 -3.74
C GLN A 35 -6.23 14.71 -2.47
N HIS A 36 -6.26 13.97 -1.35
CA HIS A 36 -5.73 14.40 -0.05
C HIS A 36 -4.50 13.61 0.42
N GLY A 37 -4.01 12.69 -0.41
CA GLY A 37 -2.82 11.89 -0.16
C GLY A 37 -1.66 12.33 -1.04
N HIS A 38 -0.45 12.40 -0.48
CA HIS A 38 0.77 12.78 -1.21
C HIS A 38 1.94 11.84 -0.92
N SER A 39 1.66 10.64 -0.40
CA SER A 39 2.71 9.69 -0.05
C SER A 39 3.37 9.12 -1.31
N PHE A 40 4.69 8.99 -1.27
CA PHE A 40 5.47 8.29 -2.29
C PHE A 40 6.45 7.34 -1.61
N TYR A 41 6.38 6.06 -1.98
CA TYR A 41 7.21 5.00 -1.45
C TYR A 41 8.12 4.51 -2.57
N SER A 42 9.38 4.94 -2.56
CA SER A 42 10.37 4.43 -3.51
C SER A 42 10.56 2.93 -3.33
N TRP A 43 10.89 2.22 -4.40
CA TRP A 43 11.26 0.80 -4.31
C TRP A 43 12.35 0.51 -3.27
N ALA A 44 13.27 1.46 -3.03
CA ALA A 44 14.34 1.32 -2.05
C ALA A 44 13.88 1.22 -0.59
N VAL A 45 12.63 1.60 -0.28
CA VAL A 45 12.06 1.48 1.07
C VAL A 45 11.12 0.29 1.20
N VAL A 46 10.90 -0.47 0.11
CA VAL A 46 10.12 -1.71 0.16
C VAL A 46 11.03 -2.81 0.70
N GLU A 47 10.59 -3.43 1.78
CA GLU A 47 11.38 -4.43 2.50
C GLU A 47 10.90 -5.83 2.21
N GLN A 48 9.59 -6.00 2.06
CA GLN A 48 8.99 -7.30 1.87
C GLN A 48 7.63 -7.19 1.19
N VAL A 49 7.32 -8.17 0.35
CA VAL A 49 6.00 -8.34 -0.26
C VAL A 49 5.50 -9.74 0.07
N GLU A 50 4.32 -9.84 0.69
CA GLU A 50 3.68 -11.11 1.03
C GLU A 50 2.29 -11.21 0.40
N GLU A 51 1.94 -12.40 -0.06
CA GLU A 51 0.57 -12.71 -0.51
C GLU A 51 -0.09 -13.66 0.51
N VAL A 52 -1.20 -13.22 1.09
CA VAL A 52 -1.95 -13.99 2.10
C VAL A 52 -3.44 -13.91 1.76
N ASN A 53 -4.04 -15.07 1.49
CA ASN A 53 -5.47 -15.19 1.15
C ASN A 53 -5.90 -14.26 0.01
N GLY A 54 -5.05 -14.09 -1.01
CA GLY A 54 -5.33 -13.24 -2.18
C GLY A 54 -5.17 -11.74 -1.95
N ALA A 55 -4.83 -11.30 -0.73
CA ALA A 55 -4.39 -9.94 -0.45
C ALA A 55 -2.87 -9.85 -0.52
N VAL A 56 -2.36 -8.69 -0.94
CA VAL A 56 -0.93 -8.39 -1.05
C VAL A 56 -0.56 -7.35 -0.01
N TYR A 57 0.47 -7.66 0.78
CA TYR A 57 1.02 -6.82 1.82
C TYR A 57 2.40 -6.34 1.36
N VAL A 58 2.59 -5.03 1.26
CA VAL A 58 3.87 -4.40 0.92
C VAL A 58 4.38 -3.66 2.15
N PHE A 59 5.39 -4.22 2.80
CA PHE A 59 6.01 -3.64 4.00
C PHE A 59 7.04 -2.59 3.58
N VAL A 60 6.92 -1.40 4.18
CA VAL A 60 7.76 -0.24 3.85
C VAL A 60 8.28 0.44 5.13
N ASP A 61 9.55 0.85 5.09
CA ASP A 61 10.23 1.70 6.09
C ASP A 61 10.08 1.21 7.56
N GLN A 62 10.07 -0.11 7.78
CA GLN A 62 9.92 -0.81 9.06
C GLN A 62 8.68 -0.44 9.90
N ALA A 63 7.79 0.41 9.39
CA ALA A 63 6.76 1.08 10.18
C ALA A 63 5.35 0.96 9.58
N LEU A 64 5.23 0.64 8.29
CA LEU A 64 3.97 0.63 7.57
C LEU A 64 3.85 -0.60 6.66
N ALA A 65 2.62 -1.08 6.49
CA ALA A 65 2.26 -1.99 5.41
C ALA A 65 1.20 -1.34 4.53
N LEU A 66 1.41 -1.34 3.21
CA LEU A 66 0.38 -1.07 2.22
C LEU A 66 -0.33 -2.40 1.93
N ILE A 67 -1.66 -2.40 2.03
CA ILE A 67 -2.47 -3.62 1.90
C ILE A 67 -3.38 -3.46 0.70
N PHE A 68 -3.19 -4.30 -0.31
CA PHE A 68 -4.06 -4.42 -1.47
C PHE A 68 -4.92 -5.68 -1.29
N THR A 69 -6.22 -5.51 -1.04
CA THR A 69 -7.14 -6.63 -0.82
C THR A 69 -7.41 -7.38 -2.12
N ALA A 70 -7.84 -8.65 -2.03
CA ALA A 70 -8.24 -9.43 -3.20
C ALA A 70 -9.27 -8.70 -4.07
N GLU A 71 -10.26 -8.09 -3.44
CA GLU A 71 -11.31 -7.28 -4.09
C GLU A 71 -10.73 -6.08 -4.85
N SER A 72 -9.72 -5.40 -4.29
CA SER A 72 -9.06 -4.28 -4.97
C SER A 72 -8.22 -4.75 -6.17
N LEU A 73 -7.67 -5.96 -6.10
CA LEU A 73 -6.82 -6.54 -7.14
C LEU A 73 -7.64 -7.18 -8.28
N GLU A 74 -8.85 -7.66 -8.01
CA GLU A 74 -9.77 -8.16 -9.05
C GLU A 74 -10.23 -7.05 -10.02
N GLN A 75 -10.12 -5.78 -9.60
CA GLN A 75 -10.41 -4.62 -10.45
C GLN A 75 -9.22 -4.21 -11.32
N ILE A 76 -8.10 -4.92 -11.23
CA ILE A 76 -6.85 -4.62 -11.93
C ILE A 76 -6.59 -5.71 -12.98
N ASP A 77 -6.75 -5.36 -14.25
CA ASP A 77 -6.54 -6.25 -15.41
C ASP A 77 -5.09 -6.79 -15.53
N PHE A 78 -4.15 -6.26 -14.73
CA PHE A 78 -2.71 -6.54 -14.78
C PHE A 78 -2.14 -6.98 -13.42
N LYS A 79 -2.96 -7.63 -12.57
CA LYS A 79 -2.56 -8.11 -11.24
C LYS A 79 -1.25 -8.92 -11.22
N ASP A 80 -1.04 -9.80 -12.20
CA ASP A 80 0.16 -10.65 -12.25
C ASP A 80 1.41 -9.82 -12.55
N ASP A 81 1.34 -8.85 -13.47
CA ASP A 81 2.43 -7.92 -13.77
C ASP A 81 2.77 -7.02 -12.57
N LEU A 82 1.76 -6.64 -11.79
CA LEU A 82 1.94 -5.90 -10.54
C LEU A 82 2.69 -6.74 -9.52
N LEU A 83 2.27 -7.99 -9.31
CA LEU A 83 2.95 -8.92 -8.40
C LEU A 83 4.39 -9.17 -8.81
N ASP A 84 4.65 -9.34 -10.10
CA ASP A 84 6.00 -9.53 -10.63
C ASP A 84 6.87 -8.28 -10.41
N THR A 85 6.33 -7.09 -10.69
CA THR A 85 7.02 -5.82 -10.42
C THR A 85 7.35 -5.67 -8.94
N LEU A 86 6.39 -5.95 -8.05
CA LEU A 86 6.58 -5.86 -6.61
C LEU A 86 7.67 -6.83 -6.12
N LYS A 87 7.67 -8.07 -6.62
CA LYS A 87 8.66 -9.09 -6.26
C LYS A 87 10.06 -8.84 -6.83
N MET A 88 10.18 -8.09 -7.93
CA MET A 88 11.48 -7.71 -8.48
C MET A 88 12.26 -6.71 -7.60
N HIS A 89 11.57 -6.02 -6.69
CA HIS A 89 12.12 -4.94 -5.88
C HIS A 89 12.24 -5.28 -4.39
N THR A 90 12.10 -6.57 -4.04
CA THR A 90 12.39 -7.16 -2.72
C THR A 90 13.46 -8.22 -2.84
#